data_AF-X1CD16-F1
#
_entry.id   AF-X1CD16-F1
#
_cell.length_a   1.000
_cell.length_b   1.000
_cell.length_c   1.000
_cell.angle_alpha   90.00
_cell.angle_beta   90.00
_cell.angle_gamma   90.00
#
_symmetry.space_group_name_H-M   'P 1'
#
loop_
_entity.id
_entity.type
_entity.pdbx_description
1 polymer ?
#
loop_
_entity_poly.entity_id
_entity_poly.type
_entity_poly.pdbx_seq_one_letter_code
_entity_poly.pdbx_strand_id
1 'polypeptide(L)' 'MAGNTRGKLKEQFEGMHRNFEWITYHLQQSLELIKEHKPELSNAIKALHKGAQAMDELARNIYHEI' A
#
# COMPACT_ATOMS: atom_id res chain seq x y z
N MET A 1 4.11 -1.09 28.55
CA MET A 1 4.70 -0.08 27.64
C MET A 1 4.63 1.27 28.32
N ALA A 2 5.75 1.97 28.52
CA ALA A 2 5.74 3.35 28.99
C ALA A 2 4.86 4.24 28.07
N GLY A 3 4.18 5.22 28.65
CA GLY A 3 2.97 5.88 28.14
C GLY A 3 2.88 6.18 26.63
N ASN A 4 1.66 6.04 26.10
CA ASN A 4 1.23 6.32 24.71
C ASN A 4 2.03 5.69 23.55
N THR A 5 3.04 4.84 23.81
CA THR A 5 3.81 4.18 22.73
C THR A 5 2.90 3.34 21.82
N ARG A 6 1.95 2.60 22.42
CA ARG A 6 0.95 1.81 21.69
C ARG A 6 0.10 2.68 20.75
N GLY A 7 -0.43 3.80 21.25
CA GLY A 7 -1.28 4.70 20.48
C GLY A 7 -0.53 5.31 19.30
N LYS A 8 0.70 5.81 19.55
CA LYS A 8 1.57 6.35 18.51
C LYS A 8 1.89 5.33 17.42
N LEU A 9 2.17 4.07 17.79
CA LEU A 9 2.43 3.02 16.79
C LEU A 9 1.18 2.77 15.93
N LYS A 10 -0.01 2.70 16.53
CA LYS A 10 -1.26 2.57 15.78
C LYS A 10 -1.47 3.69 14.78
N GLU A 11 -1.25 4.94 15.18
CA GLU A 11 -1.34 6.10 14.29
C GLU A 11 -0.38 6.00 13.09
N GLN A 12 0.85 5.55 13.31
CA GLN A 12 1.83 5.36 12.23
C GLN A 12 1.38 4.26 11.25
N PHE A 13 0.93 3.11 11.75
CA PHE A 13 0.48 2.01 10.89
C PHE A 13 -0.81 2.33 10.14
N GLU A 14 -1.72 3.11 10.74
CA GLU A 14 -2.91 3.64 10.03
C GLU A 14 -2.50 4.62 8.92
N GLY A 15 -1.49 5.47 9.17
CA GLY A 15 -0.88 6.32 8.15
C GLY A 15 -0.28 5.52 6.99
N MET A 16 0.44 4.43 7.30
CA MET A 16 0.98 3.52 6.29
C MET A 16 -0.12 2.89 5.43
N HIS A 17 -1.20 2.41 6.07
CA HIS A 17 -2.34 1.81 5.36
C HIS A 17 -2.95 2.79 4.34
N ARG A 18 -3.23 4.04 4.75
CA ARG A 18 -3.71 5.10 3.86
C ARG A 18 -2.75 5.39 2.70
N ASN A 19 -1.45 5.38 2.95
CA ASN A 19 -0.46 5.58 1.89
C ASN A 19 -0.49 4.43 0.87
N PHE A 20 -0.64 3.19 1.32
CA PHE A 20 -0.76 2.04 0.41
C PHE A 20 -2.05 2.06 -0.40
N GLU A 21 -3.17 2.53 0.17
CA GLU A 21 -4.41 2.77 -0.59
C GLU A 21 -4.18 3.77 -1.74
N TRP A 22 -3.52 4.89 -1.46
CA TRP A 22 -3.18 5.89 -2.47
C TRP A 22 -2.24 5.35 -3.55
N ILE A 23 -1.21 4.59 -3.17
CA ILE A 23 -0.31 3.93 -4.12
C ILE A 23 -1.11 2.98 -5.03
N THR A 24 -1.98 2.17 -4.43
CA THR A 24 -2.82 1.20 -5.13
C THR A 24 -3.74 1.90 -6.13
N TYR A 25 -4.38 3.01 -5.74
CA TYR A 25 -5.19 3.86 -6.61
C TYR A 25 -4.38 4.38 -7.81
N HIS A 26 -3.21 4.98 -7.58
CA HIS A 26 -2.38 5.52 -8.67
C HIS A 26 -1.87 4.44 -9.62
N LEU A 27 -1.55 3.25 -9.14
CA LEU A 27 -1.16 2.12 -9.99
C LEU A 27 -2.32 1.65 -10.87
N GLN A 28 -3.56 1.66 -10.37
CA GLN A 28 -4.75 1.37 -11.18
C GLN A 28 -4.99 2.45 -12.25
N GLN A 29 -4.90 3.74 -11.89
CA GLN A 29 -5.01 4.82 -12.88
C GLN A 29 -3.90 4.73 -13.94
N SER A 30 -2.68 4.40 -13.52
CA SER A 30 -1.56 4.22 -14.44
C SER A 30 -1.81 3.09 -15.44
N LEU A 31 -2.40 1.97 -15.00
CA LEU A 31 -2.77 0.87 -15.90
C LEU A 31 -3.76 1.32 -16.98
N GLU A 32 -4.74 2.15 -16.64
CA GLU A 32 -5.70 2.64 -17.62
C GLU A 32 -5.03 3.57 -18.64
N LEU A 33 -4.14 4.47 -18.18
CA LEU A 33 -3.41 5.39 -19.05
C LEU A 33 -2.48 4.70 -20.04
N ILE A 34 -1.83 3.59 -19.65
CA ILE A 34 -0.88 2.89 -20.52
C ILE A 34 -1.53 1.84 -21.43
N LYS A 35 -2.81 1.51 -21.21
CA LYS A 35 -3.50 0.38 -21.83
C LYS A 35 -3.40 0.35 -23.36
N GLU A 36 -3.55 1.50 -24.01
CA GLU A 36 -3.50 1.64 -25.47
C GLU A 36 -2.12 2.03 -26.00
N HIS A 37 -1.25 2.59 -25.16
CA HIS A 37 0.00 3.20 -25.60
C HIS A 37 1.25 2.37 -25.29
N LYS A 38 1.29 1.69 -24.15
CA LYS A 38 2.44 0.89 -23.67
C LYS A 38 1.97 -0.34 -22.89
N PRO A 39 1.15 -1.22 -23.48
CA PRO A 39 0.58 -2.37 -22.79
C PRO A 39 1.65 -3.32 -22.22
N GLU A 40 2.86 -3.35 -22.77
CA GLU A 40 4.00 -4.13 -22.29
C GLU A 40 4.43 -3.77 -20.86
N LEU A 41 4.20 -2.52 -20.42
CA LEU A 41 4.50 -2.09 -19.05
C LEU A 41 3.47 -2.59 -18.02
N SER A 42 2.32 -3.11 -18.47
CA SER A 42 1.24 -3.57 -17.59
C SER A 42 1.69 -4.62 -16.59
N ASN A 43 2.60 -5.52 -16.98
CA ASN A 43 3.11 -6.56 -16.09
C ASN A 43 3.94 -5.97 -14.95
N ALA A 44 4.76 -4.97 -15.23
CA ALA A 44 5.54 -4.28 -14.21
C ALA A 44 4.64 -3.51 -13.22
N ILE A 45 3.62 -2.80 -13.73
CA ILE A 45 2.68 -2.06 -12.87
C ILE A 45 1.84 -3.03 -12.02
N LYS A 46 1.37 -4.15 -12.58
CA LYS A 46 0.67 -5.20 -11.82
C LYS A 46 1.56 -5.83 -10.75
N ALA A 47 2.86 -6.01 -11.02
CA ALA A 47 3.81 -6.51 -10.03
C ALA A 47 4.00 -5.52 -8.88
N LEU A 48 4.14 -4.22 -9.17
CA LEU A 48 4.18 -3.17 -8.15
C LEU A 48 2.91 -3.14 -7.30
N HIS A 49 1.74 -3.28 -7.93
CA HIS A 49 0.46 -3.31 -7.23
C HIS A 49 0.37 -4.46 -6.23
N LYS A 50 0.77 -5.68 -6.64
CA LYS A 50 0.84 -6.84 -5.74
C LYS A 50 1.84 -6.62 -4.60
N GLY A 51 2.99 -6.01 -4.89
CA GLY A 51 3.98 -5.65 -3.87
C GLY A 51 3.42 -4.68 -2.82
N ALA A 52 2.73 -3.63 -3.26
CA ALA A 52 2.08 -2.66 -2.37
C ALA A 52 1.02 -3.33 -1.48
N GLN A 53 0.19 -4.22 -2.05
CA GLN A 53 -0.80 -4.98 -1.28
C GLN A 53 -0.16 -5.88 -0.22
N ALA A 54 0.94 -6.57 -0.56
CA ALA A 54 1.66 -7.42 0.39
C ALA A 54 2.27 -6.59 1.53
N MET A 55 2.86 -5.44 1.24
CA MET A 55 3.41 -4.55 2.26
C MET A 55 2.32 -3.98 3.17
N ASP A 56 1.16 -3.62 2.60
CA ASP A 56 0.00 -3.16 3.36
C ASP A 56 -0.55 -4.23 4.30
N GLU A 57 -0.67 -5.47 3.82
CA GLU A 57 -1.10 -6.60 4.65
C GLU A 57 -0.14 -6.84 5.82
N LEU A 58 1.17 -6.77 5.59
CA LEU A 58 2.16 -6.86 6.67
C LEU A 58 1.99 -5.72 7.70
N ALA A 59 1.75 -4.49 7.24
CA ALA A 59 1.51 -3.35 8.12
C ALA A 59 0.22 -3.52 8.95
N ARG A 60 -0.86 -4.02 8.33
CA ARG A 60 -2.12 -4.31 9.02
C ARG A 60 -1.99 -5.45 10.03
N ASN A 61 -1.22 -6.48 9.71
CA ASN A 61 -0.94 -7.57 10.64
C ASN A 61 -0.23 -7.04 11.89
N ILE A 62 0.80 -6.19 11.74
CA ILE A 62 1.46 -5.55 12.88
C ILE A 62 0.48 -4.67 13.66
N TYR A 63 -0.38 -3.90 12.98
CA TYR A 63 -1.40 -3.09 13.64
C TYR A 63 -2.37 -3.92 14.50
N HIS A 64 -2.78 -5.10 14.03
CA HIS A 64 -3.68 -6.00 14.75
C HIS A 64 -3.04 -6.62 16.01
N GLU A 65 -1.73 -6.88 15.97
CA GLU A 65 -0.97 -7.41 17.11
C GLU A 65 -0.66 -6.35 18.18
N ILE A 66 -0.77 -5.06 17.85
CA ILE A 66 -0.49 -3.94 18.77
C ILE A 66 -1.70 -3.58 19.61
#